data_AF-A0ABF7Q7P6-F1
#
_entry.id   AF-A0ABF7Q7P6-F1
#
_cell.length_a   1.000
_cell.length_b   1.000
_cell.length_c   1.000
_cell.angle_alpha   90.00
_cell.angle_beta   90.00
_cell.angle_gamma   90.00
#
_symmetry.space_group_name_H-M   'P 1'
#
loop_
_entity.id
_entity.type
_entity.pdbx_description
1 polymer ?
#
loop_
_entity_poly.entity_id
_entity_poly.type
_entity_poly.pdbx_seq_one_letter_code
_entity_poly.pdbx_strand_id
1 'polypeptide(L)'
;MAASGDAPHFPRSASIDGYGKGGFAFADMSHRGSLLCLPDSIWAWDVTQPSQIDRYALQRVFDAANKIDTLIVGTGTEVWIPPAPLRTALRGVGIVLDAMQTGPAIRTYNVMIGERRRVAAALIAVP
;
A
#
# COMPACT_ATOMS: atom_id res chain seq x y z
N MET A 1 16.50 10.78 24.31
CA MET A 1 15.25 10.85 23.52
C MET A 1 15.65 10.77 22.06
N ALA A 2 15.56 9.58 21.45
CA ALA A 2 15.97 9.37 20.06
C ALA A 2 14.76 9.52 19.13
N ALA A 3 15.00 10.22 18.03
CA ALA A 3 14.07 10.72 17.03
C ALA A 3 12.86 9.82 16.69
N SER A 4 11.68 10.41 16.76
CA SER A 4 10.45 9.89 16.18
C SER A 4 10.56 9.84 14.65
N GLY A 5 10.83 8.66 14.08
CA GLY A 5 10.07 8.14 12.95
C GLY A 5 10.22 8.71 11.53
N ASP A 6 11.29 9.45 11.19
CA ASP A 6 11.48 9.95 9.80
C ASP A 6 12.21 8.91 8.93
N ALA A 7 11.51 7.83 8.57
CA ALA A 7 11.94 7.06 7.41
C ALA A 7 11.71 7.94 6.16
N PRO A 8 12.67 8.00 5.21
CA PRO A 8 12.51 8.79 4.01
C PRO A 8 11.24 8.35 3.28
N HIS A 9 10.29 9.27 3.14
CA HIS A 9 8.99 9.03 2.52
C HIS A 9 8.73 10.13 1.49
N PHE A 10 7.95 9.79 0.46
CA PHE A 10 7.52 10.77 -0.51
C PHE A 10 6.33 11.53 0.06
N PRO A 11 6.38 12.87 0.23
CA PRO A 11 5.35 13.64 0.95
C PRO A 11 4.11 13.93 0.08
N ARG A 12 3.87 13.13 -0.96
CA ARG A 12 2.69 13.19 -1.82
C ARG A 12 2.34 11.80 -2.31
N SER A 13 1.10 11.59 -2.71
CA SER A 13 0.75 10.43 -3.53
C SER A 13 1.22 10.62 -4.97
N ALA A 14 1.54 9.52 -5.63
CA ALA A 14 2.00 9.50 -7.01
C ALA A 14 1.53 8.23 -7.69
N SER A 15 1.24 8.34 -8.99
CA SER A 15 1.00 7.18 -9.83
C SER A 15 2.25 6.31 -9.91
N ILE A 16 2.05 5.00 -9.98
CA ILE A 16 3.14 4.05 -10.19
C ILE A 16 3.33 3.87 -11.69
N ASP A 17 4.51 4.22 -12.18
CA ASP A 17 4.87 4.19 -13.61
C ASP A 17 5.34 2.80 -14.04
N GLY A 18 5.93 2.03 -13.12
CA GLY A 18 6.43 0.68 -13.41
C GLY A 18 6.65 -0.18 -12.17
N TYR A 19 6.76 -1.50 -12.37
CA TYR A 19 7.04 -2.47 -11.32
C TYR A 19 7.90 -3.63 -11.86
N GLY A 20 8.64 -4.29 -10.97
CA GLY A 20 9.49 -5.45 -11.28
C GLY A 20 10.92 -5.32 -10.76
N LYS A 21 11.76 -6.36 -10.95
CA LYS A 21 13.15 -6.42 -10.46
C LYS A 21 13.27 -6.19 -8.94
N GLY A 22 12.25 -6.57 -8.18
CA GLY A 22 12.15 -6.33 -6.75
C GLY A 22 11.82 -4.89 -6.36
N GLY A 23 11.13 -4.11 -7.20
CA GLY A 23 10.78 -2.73 -6.87
C GLY A 23 9.68 -2.10 -7.73
N PHE A 24 9.56 -0.79 -7.57
CA PHE A 24 8.58 0.07 -8.21
C PHE A 24 9.22 1.36 -8.71
N ALA A 25 8.72 1.88 -9.81
CA ALA A 25 9.06 3.19 -10.33
C ALA A 25 7.85 4.12 -10.20
N PHE A 26 8.06 5.32 -9.65
CA PHE A 26 7.03 6.34 -9.49
C PHE A 26 7.68 7.72 -9.44
N ALA A 27 7.03 8.73 -10.04
CA ALA A 27 7.46 10.13 -9.97
C ALA A 27 8.95 10.34 -10.31
N ASP A 28 9.42 9.68 -11.37
CA ASP A 28 10.83 9.68 -11.84
C ASP A 28 11.84 9.07 -10.84
N MET A 29 11.34 8.40 -9.80
CA MET A 29 12.13 7.70 -8.78
C MET A 29 11.95 6.18 -8.90
N SER A 30 12.94 5.43 -8.43
CA SER A 30 12.87 3.98 -8.30
C SER A 30 13.06 3.58 -6.84
N HIS A 31 12.15 2.77 -6.32
CA HIS A 31 12.21 2.21 -4.98
C HIS A 31 12.32 0.69 -5.07
N ARG A 32 13.28 0.12 -4.32
CA ARG A 32 13.41 -1.33 -4.17
C ARG A 32 12.71 -1.77 -2.90
N GLY A 33 11.93 -2.83 -3.01
CA GLY A 33 11.08 -3.34 -1.93
C GLY A 33 9.64 -2.84 -2.05
N SER A 34 8.85 -3.23 -1.07
CA SER A 34 7.42 -3.00 -1.06
C SER A 34 7.08 -1.55 -0.68
N LEU A 35 5.94 -1.08 -1.15
CA LEU A 35 5.50 0.29 -0.96
C LEU A 35 4.14 0.34 -0.27
N LEU A 36 4.01 1.33 0.61
CA LEU A 36 2.73 1.72 1.19
C LEU A 36 2.40 3.14 0.73
N CYS A 37 1.54 3.21 -0.29
CA CYS A 37 1.02 4.45 -0.84
C CYS A 37 -0.22 4.88 -0.06
N LEU A 38 -0.08 5.91 0.75
CA LEU A 38 -1.17 6.62 1.41
C LEU A 38 -1.61 7.81 0.54
N PRO A 39 -2.82 8.38 0.78
CA PRO A 39 -3.31 9.52 0.01
C PRO A 39 -2.38 10.75 0.04
N ASP A 40 -1.71 10.97 1.18
CA ASP A 40 -0.83 12.11 1.40
C ASP A 40 0.66 11.76 1.25
N SER A 41 1.05 10.49 1.24
CA SER A 41 2.47 10.11 1.27
C SER A 41 2.74 8.68 0.82
N ILE A 42 3.94 8.41 0.30
CA ILE A 42 4.39 7.05 -0.03
C ILE A 42 5.52 6.66 0.92
N TRP A 43 5.34 5.53 1.59
CA TRP A 43 6.28 4.98 2.55
C TRP A 43 6.89 3.68 2.04
N ALA A 44 8.14 3.42 2.43
CA ALA A 44 8.70 2.09 2.34
C ALA A 44 7.92 1.14 3.26
N TRP A 45 7.68 -0.07 2.79
CA TRP A 45 6.96 -1.09 3.52
C TRP A 45 7.83 -2.33 3.69
N ASP A 46 8.08 -2.72 4.93
CA ASP A 46 8.98 -3.84 5.27
C ASP A 46 8.38 -5.23 5.00
N VAL A 47 7.16 -5.29 4.47
CA VAL A 47 6.50 -6.55 4.13
C VAL A 47 6.96 -7.04 2.77
N THR A 48 7.54 -8.24 2.73
CA THR A 48 8.02 -8.86 1.48
C THR A 48 7.13 -9.99 1.01
N GLN A 49 6.29 -10.53 1.89
CA GLN A 49 5.40 -11.64 1.58
C GLN A 49 3.98 -11.38 2.11
N PRO A 50 2.92 -11.87 1.43
CA PRO A 50 1.55 -11.66 1.87
C PRO A 50 1.24 -12.23 3.26
N SER A 51 1.96 -13.28 3.67
CA SER A 51 1.86 -13.88 5.00
C SER A 51 2.29 -12.95 6.14
N GLN A 52 3.12 -11.94 5.85
CA GLN A 52 3.57 -10.94 6.82
C GLN A 52 2.59 -9.76 6.92
N ILE A 53 1.49 -9.76 6.16
CA ILE A 53 0.48 -8.70 6.22
C ILE A 53 -0.37 -8.92 7.46
N ASP A 54 -0.09 -8.13 8.48
CA ASP A 54 -0.83 -8.13 9.73
C ASP A 54 -1.26 -6.70 10.12
N ARG A 55 -1.93 -6.58 11.27
CA ARG A 55 -2.42 -5.30 11.78
C ARG A 55 -1.28 -4.29 12.07
N TYR A 56 -0.12 -4.78 12.49
CA TYR A 56 1.05 -3.94 12.76
C TYR A 56 1.70 -3.49 11.46
N ALA A 57 1.84 -4.38 10.48
CA ALA A 57 2.30 -4.00 9.13
C ALA A 57 1.43 -2.91 8.48
N LEU A 58 0.13 -2.90 8.78
CA LEU A 58 -0.83 -1.91 8.28
C LEU A 58 -1.13 -0.79 9.29
N GLN A 59 -0.35 -0.64 10.36
CA GLN A 59 -0.60 0.36 11.40
C GLN A 59 -0.76 1.77 10.82
N ARG A 60 0.12 2.18 9.89
CA ARG A 60 0.02 3.48 9.20
C ARG A 60 -1.29 3.67 8.44
N VAL A 61 -1.87 2.59 7.91
CA VAL A 61 -3.19 2.65 7.25
C VAL A 61 -4.29 2.88 8.27
N PHE A 62 -4.22 2.22 9.43
CA PHE A 62 -5.16 2.45 10.53
C PHE A 62 -5.05 3.86 11.10
N ASP A 63 -3.84 4.39 11.29
CA ASP A 63 -3.61 5.78 11.71
C ASP A 63 -4.17 6.79 10.69
N ALA A 64 -4.06 6.48 9.39
CA ALA A 64 -4.59 7.28 8.30
C ALA A 64 -6.04 6.92 7.89
N ALA A 65 -6.75 6.08 8.66
CA ALA A 65 -8.03 5.51 8.25
C ALA A 65 -9.09 6.56 7.90
N ASN A 66 -9.10 7.70 8.61
CA ASN A 66 -10.02 8.81 8.34
C ASN A 66 -9.87 9.43 6.94
N LYS A 67 -8.76 9.15 6.25
CA LYS A 67 -8.44 9.68 4.93
C LYS A 67 -8.50 8.62 3.84
N ILE A 68 -8.83 7.37 4.17
CA ILE A 68 -8.76 6.23 3.26
C ILE A 68 -10.14 5.57 3.22
N ASP A 69 -10.75 5.49 2.04
CA ASP A 69 -11.99 4.75 1.81
C ASP A 69 -11.71 3.34 1.31
N THR A 70 -10.63 3.16 0.55
CA THR A 70 -10.28 1.89 -0.09
C THR A 70 -8.80 1.62 0.09
N LEU A 71 -8.47 0.43 0.59
CA LEU A 71 -7.13 -0.11 0.65
C LEU A 71 -7.00 -1.24 -0.37
N ILE A 72 -6.14 -1.02 -1.37
CA ILE A 72 -5.75 -2.03 -2.34
C ILE A 72 -4.49 -2.71 -1.82
N VAL A 73 -4.49 -4.03 -1.73
CA VAL A 73 -3.32 -4.82 -1.34
C VAL A 73 -2.85 -5.61 -2.56
N GLY A 74 -1.69 -5.22 -3.08
CA GLY A 74 -0.95 -5.91 -4.12
C GLY A 74 -0.08 -7.01 -3.51
N THR A 75 -0.44 -8.27 -3.73
CA THR A 75 0.16 -9.43 -3.05
C THR A 75 1.31 -10.06 -3.83
N GLY A 76 1.89 -9.31 -4.76
CA GLY A 76 2.91 -9.79 -5.68
C GLY A 76 2.30 -10.59 -6.82
N THR A 77 2.86 -11.77 -7.07
CA THR A 77 2.39 -12.74 -8.08
C THR A 77 1.36 -13.72 -7.54
N GLU A 78 1.26 -13.85 -6.21
CA GLU A 78 0.39 -14.83 -5.57
C GLU A 78 -0.97 -14.22 -5.23
N VAL A 79 -2.01 -15.04 -5.27
CA VAL A 79 -3.34 -14.66 -4.77
C VAL A 79 -3.35 -14.92 -3.26
N TRP A 80 -3.47 -13.86 -2.48
CA TRP A 80 -3.60 -13.96 -1.03
C TRP A 80 -4.98 -13.51 -0.58
N ILE A 81 -5.59 -14.34 0.25
CA ILE A 81 -6.90 -14.07 0.84
C ILE A 81 -6.66 -13.43 2.20
N PRO A 82 -7.14 -12.19 2.42
CA PRO A 82 -6.93 -11.51 3.68
C PRO A 82 -7.64 -12.26 4.82
N PRO A 83 -6.97 -12.47 5.96
CA PRO A 83 -7.56 -13.14 7.10
C PRO A 83 -8.78 -12.37 7.61
N ALA A 84 -9.83 -13.10 8.00
CA ALA A 84 -11.10 -12.51 8.42
C ALA A 84 -10.97 -11.45 9.54
N PRO A 85 -10.11 -11.63 10.57
CA PRO A 85 -9.89 -10.60 11.59
C PRO A 85 -9.38 -9.27 11.02
N LEU A 86 -8.46 -9.31 10.04
CA LEU A 86 -7.91 -8.11 9.44
C LEU A 86 -8.96 -7.38 8.61
N ARG A 87 -9.74 -8.13 7.81
CA ARG A 87 -10.84 -7.58 7.02
C ARG A 87 -11.90 -6.93 7.92
N THR A 88 -12.23 -7.55 9.05
CA THR A 88 -13.17 -7.00 10.03
C THR A 88 -12.62 -5.74 10.69
N ALA A 89 -11.34 -5.73 11.07
CA ALA A 89 -10.71 -4.55 11.66
C ALA A 89 -10.73 -3.35 10.70
N LEU A 90 -10.36 -3.55 9.43
CA LEU A 90 -10.40 -2.50 8.40
C LEU A 90 -11.82 -2.02 8.12
N ARG A 91 -12.79 -2.92 8.03
CA ARG A 91 -14.21 -2.54 7.91
C ARG A 91 -14.73 -1.76 9.11
N GLY A 92 -14.26 -2.10 10.32
CA GLY A 92 -14.61 -1.39 11.54
C GLY A 92 -14.18 0.08 11.55
N VAL A 93 -13.16 0.43 10.77
CA VAL A 93 -12.71 1.81 10.55
C VAL A 93 -13.19 2.41 9.23
N GLY A 94 -14.13 1.75 8.53
CA GLY A 94 -14.71 2.25 7.29
C GLY A 94 -13.89 2.00 6.01
N ILE A 95 -12.79 1.25 6.10
CA ILE A 95 -11.91 0.96 4.95
C ILE A 95 -12.39 -0.30 4.23
N VAL A 96 -12.58 -0.20 2.92
CA VAL A 96 -12.79 -1.36 2.05
C VAL A 96 -11.45 -1.96 1.67
N LEU A 97 -11.21 -3.19 2.11
CA LEU A 97 -10.03 -3.98 1.73
C LEU A 97 -10.29 -4.74 0.43
N ASP A 98 -9.41 -4.55 -0.56
CA ASP A 98 -9.39 -5.30 -1.80
C ASP A 98 -7.99 -5.88 -2.03
N ALA A 99 -7.88 -7.21 -2.14
CA ALA A 99 -6.60 -7.91 -2.27
C ALA A 99 -6.50 -8.55 -3.66
N MET A 100 -5.44 -8.23 -4.39
CA MET A 100 -5.20 -8.71 -5.75
C MET A 100 -3.69 -8.75 -6.06
N GLN A 101 -3.32 -9.30 -7.21
CA GLN A 101 -1.93 -9.28 -7.66
C GLN A 101 -1.41 -7.84 -7.85
N THR A 102 -0.11 -7.63 -7.68
CA THR A 102 0.51 -6.29 -7.73
C THR A 102 0.27 -5.56 -9.06
N GLY A 103 0.30 -6.27 -10.19
CA GLY A 103 0.05 -5.66 -11.51
C GLY A 103 -1.35 -5.03 -11.63
N PRO A 104 -2.44 -5.80 -11.44
CA PRO A 104 -3.79 -5.25 -11.35
C PRO A 104 -3.96 -4.18 -10.27
N ALA A 105 -3.35 -4.37 -9.09
CA ALA A 105 -3.43 -3.42 -7.99
C ALA A 105 -2.91 -2.03 -8.38
N ILE A 106 -1.76 -1.96 -9.06
CA ILE A 106 -1.19 -0.72 -9.59
C ILE A 106 -2.16 -0.04 -10.55
N ARG A 107 -2.76 -0.81 -11.48
CA ARG A 107 -3.69 -0.25 -12.47
C ARG A 107 -4.92 0.36 -11.79
N THR A 108 -5.52 -0.37 -10.85
CA THR A 108 -6.68 0.11 -10.09
C THR A 108 -6.32 1.34 -9.26
N TYR A 109 -5.17 1.31 -8.58
CA TYR A 109 -4.66 2.46 -7.81
C TYR A 109 -4.48 3.70 -8.68
N ASN A 110 -3.81 3.58 -9.83
CA ASN A 110 -3.57 4.67 -10.77
C ASN A 110 -4.87 5.26 -11.36
N VAL A 111 -5.91 4.43 -11.54
CA VAL A 111 -7.23 4.93 -11.94
C VAL A 111 -7.87 5.71 -10.78
N MET A 112 -7.90 5.14 -9.57
CA MET A 112 -8.56 5.76 -8.42
C MET A 112 -7.88 7.06 -7.97
N ILE A 113 -6.55 7.15 -8.04
CA ILE A 113 -5.83 8.39 -7.76
C ILE A 113 -6.14 9.47 -8.83
N GLY A 114 -6.27 9.07 -10.10
CA GLY A 114 -6.71 9.95 -11.19
C GLY A 114 -8.14 10.48 -10.99
N GLU A 115 -9.03 9.65 -10.42
CA GLU A 115 -10.38 10.03 -10.00
C GLU A 115 -10.41 10.90 -8.73
N ARG A 116 -9.25 11.21 -8.13
CA ARG A 116 -9.11 11.92 -6.84
C ARG A 116 -9.86 11.25 -5.69
N ARG A 117 -9.94 9.93 -5.71
CA ARG A 117 -10.55 9.15 -4.64
C ARG A 117 -9.57 8.95 -3.49
N ARG A 118 -10.12 8.76 -2.29
CA ARG A 118 -9.39 8.45 -1.06
C ARG A 118 -8.93 6.99 -1.08
N VAL A 119 -7.91 6.69 -1.87
CA VAL A 119 -7.36 5.34 -2.04
C VAL A 119 -5.97 5.24 -1.41
N ALA A 120 -5.72 4.12 -0.75
CA ALA A 120 -4.39 3.69 -0.34
C ALA A 120 -4.04 2.38 -1.05
N ALA A 121 -2.75 2.14 -1.29
CA ALA A 121 -2.25 0.90 -1.84
C ALA A 121 -1.07 0.37 -1.03
N ALA A 122 -1.10 -0.91 -0.68
CA ALA A 122 0.01 -1.65 -0.10
C ALA A 122 0.50 -2.65 -1.14
N LEU A 123 1.63 -2.37 -1.78
CA LEU A 123 2.13 -3.10 -2.95
C LEU A 123 3.38 -3.89 -2.58
N ILE A 124 3.29 -5.22 -2.65
CA ILE A 124 4.45 -6.10 -2.48
C ILE A 124 5.25 -6.14 -3.78
N ALA A 125 6.55 -5.87 -3.67
CA ALA A 125 7.47 -5.94 -4.79
C ALA A 125 7.60 -7.38 -5.30
N VAL A 126 7.51 -7.54 -6.62
CA VAL A 126 7.76 -8.83 -7.28
C VAL A 126 9.23 -8.92 -7.73
N PRO A 127 9.88 -10.08 -7.58
CA PRO A 127 11.25 -10.28 -8.04
C PRO A 127 11.40 -10.09 -9.56
#